data_AF-A0A1Z8XX69-F1
#
_entry.id   AF-A0A1Z8XX69-F1
#
_cell.length_a   1.000
_cell.length_b   1.000
_cell.length_c   1.000
_cell.angle_alpha   90.00
_cell.angle_beta   90.00
_cell.angle_gamma   90.00
#
_symmetry.space_group_name_H-M   'P 1'
#
loop_
_entity.id
_entity.type
_entity.pdbx_description
1 polymer ?
#
loop_
_entity_poly.entity_id
_entity_poly.type
_entity_poly.pdbx_seq_one_letter_code
_entity_poly.pdbx_strand_id
1 'polypeptide(L)'
;MKKWHLFACVPYAFAIILFYSVAVHMYYTLEGWPTSIGTRGFPEPLLIHVNIQGWYLSILGFFTVFVSPVIILICFIVPKLRHLSIYFLFQIIGLVIFLAQMFFAPDAYVNWFWD
;
A
#
# COMPACT_ATOMS: atom_id res chain seq x y z
N MET A 1 0.41 20.83 -14.35
CA MET A 1 -0.41 19.82 -13.63
C MET A 1 -1.29 20.53 -12.61
N LYS A 2 -2.61 20.31 -12.58
CA LYS A 2 -3.45 20.88 -11.50
C LYS A 2 -3.02 20.29 -10.14
N LYS A 3 -2.94 21.12 -9.09
CA LYS A 3 -2.48 20.74 -7.73
C LYS A 3 -3.16 19.47 -7.17
N TRP A 4 -4.41 19.24 -7.56
CA TRP A 4 -5.23 18.10 -7.14
C TRP A 4 -4.72 16.72 -7.55
N HIS A 5 -3.90 16.61 -8.61
CA HIS A 5 -3.33 15.31 -9.00
C HIS A 5 -2.27 14.82 -8.00
N LEU A 6 -1.55 15.73 -7.35
CA LEU A 6 -0.58 15.36 -6.31
C LEU A 6 -1.28 14.72 -5.11
N PHE A 7 -2.46 15.23 -4.75
CA PHE A 7 -3.28 14.65 -3.68
C PHE A 7 -3.72 13.22 -3.99
N ALA A 8 -3.94 12.88 -5.26
CA ALA A 8 -4.29 11.51 -5.65
C ALA A 8 -3.13 10.52 -5.49
N CYS A 9 -1.87 10.98 -5.46
CA CYS A 9 -0.72 10.12 -5.21
C CYS A 9 -0.49 9.83 -3.72
N VAL A 10 -1.09 10.62 -2.82
CA VAL A 10 -0.86 10.52 -1.37
C VAL A 10 -1.12 9.12 -0.81
N PRO A 11 -2.20 8.39 -1.16
CA PRO A 11 -2.48 7.09 -0.56
C PRO A 11 -1.35 6.09 -0.78
N TYR A 12 -0.88 5.95 -2.02
CA TYR A 12 0.20 5.02 -2.34
C TYR A 12 1.58 5.54 -1.95
N ALA A 13 1.80 6.86 -1.91
CA ALA A 13 3.02 7.41 -1.31
C ALA A 13 3.11 7.07 0.18
N PHE A 14 2.00 7.20 0.91
CA PHE A 14 1.93 6.81 2.32
C PHE A 14 2.06 5.29 2.51
N ALA A 15 1.48 4.48 1.63
CA ALA A 15 1.66 3.02 1.62
C ALA A 15 3.13 2.62 1.54
N ILE A 16 3.91 3.26 0.66
CA ILE A 16 5.36 3.01 0.51
C ILE A 16 6.11 3.40 1.79
N ILE A 17 5.82 4.59 2.34
CA ILE A 17 6.44 5.06 3.59
C ILE A 17 6.16 4.06 4.71
N LEU A 18 4.91 3.61 4.84
CA LEU A 18 4.46 2.71 5.88
C LEU A 18 5.11 1.32 5.76
N PHE A 19 5.24 0.82 4.53
CA PHE A 19 5.94 -0.43 4.22
C PHE A 19 7.40 -0.39 4.70
N TYR A 20 8.15 0.64 4.30
CA TYR A 20 9.55 0.76 4.74
C TYR A 20 9.67 1.09 6.23
N SER A 21 8.73 1.82 6.82
CA SER A 21 8.77 2.11 8.26
C SER A 21 8.57 0.85 9.10
N VAL A 22 7.70 -0.07 8.69
CA VAL A 22 7.57 -1.38 9.34
C VAL A 22 8.82 -2.21 9.12
N ALA A 23 9.38 -2.25 7.90
CA ALA A 23 10.62 -2.99 7.63
C ALA A 23 11.75 -2.56 8.57
N VAL A 24 11.94 -1.25 8.72
CA VAL A 24 12.94 -0.67 9.63
C VAL A 24 12.61 -0.97 11.10
N HIS A 25 11.35 -0.77 11.53
CA HIS A 25 10.95 -1.03 12.91
C HIS A 25 11.15 -2.49 13.29
N MET A 26 10.82 -3.40 12.38
CA MET A 26 11.01 -4.84 12.52
C MET A 26 12.48 -5.20 12.65
N TYR A 27 13.32 -4.69 11.74
CA TYR A 27 14.76 -4.97 11.74
C TYR A 27 15.42 -4.62 13.07
N TYR A 28 15.14 -3.42 13.60
CA TYR A 28 15.71 -2.99 14.88
C TYR A 28 15.14 -3.73 16.08
N THR A 29 13.85 -4.06 16.04
CA THR A 29 13.16 -4.70 17.16
C THR A 29 13.52 -6.19 17.30
N LEU A 30 13.73 -6.87 16.18
CA LEU A 30 14.07 -8.30 16.14
C LEU A 30 15.57 -8.55 15.99
N GLU A 31 16.38 -7.48 15.94
CA GLU A 31 17.82 -7.55 15.65
C GLU A 31 18.14 -8.30 14.34
N GLY A 32 17.23 -8.18 13.35
CA GLY A 32 17.27 -8.93 12.10
C GLY A 32 15.88 -9.11 11.49
N TRP A 33 15.71 -10.16 10.69
CA TRP A 33 14.44 -10.47 10.01
C TRP A 33 13.66 -11.56 10.76
N PRO A 34 12.32 -11.58 10.66
CA PRO A 34 11.50 -12.57 11.34
C PRO A 34 11.86 -13.98 10.85
N THR A 35 12.00 -14.90 11.80
CA THR A 35 12.29 -16.33 11.55
C THR A 35 11.06 -17.21 11.69
N SER A 36 9.94 -16.64 12.15
CA SER A 36 8.65 -17.29 12.33
C SER A 36 7.63 -16.75 11.32
N ILE A 37 6.68 -17.60 10.93
CA ILE A 37 5.52 -17.21 10.13
C ILE A 37 4.60 -16.32 10.96
N GLY A 38 4.11 -15.24 10.34
CA GLY A 38 3.20 -14.28 10.97
C GLY A 38 3.88 -13.45 12.06
N THR A 39 3.14 -13.10 13.11
CA THR A 39 3.59 -12.13 14.13
C THR A 39 3.94 -12.77 15.48
N ARG A 40 4.16 -14.09 15.52
CA ARG A 40 4.45 -14.80 16.77
C ARG A 40 5.79 -14.36 17.33
N GLY A 41 5.77 -13.85 18.57
CA GLY A 41 6.96 -13.35 19.27
C GLY A 41 7.26 -11.88 19.02
N PHE A 42 6.43 -11.18 18.24
CA PHE A 42 6.59 -9.74 18.06
C PHE A 42 6.22 -9.02 19.35
N PRO A 43 7.04 -8.07 19.82
CA PRO A 43 6.65 -7.23 20.94
C PRO A 43 5.50 -6.31 20.53
N GLU A 44 4.69 -5.93 21.52
CA GLU A 44 3.46 -5.18 21.31
C GLU A 44 3.60 -3.93 20.42
N PRO A 45 4.64 -3.08 20.55
CA PRO A 45 4.79 -1.91 19.69
C PRO A 45 4.96 -2.27 18.20
N LEU A 46 5.70 -3.33 17.91
CA LEU A 46 5.88 -3.81 16.54
C LEU A 46 4.57 -4.39 16.00
N LEU A 47 3.84 -5.14 16.82
CA LEU A 47 2.54 -5.70 16.45
C LEU A 47 1.54 -4.62 16.08
N ILE A 48 1.47 -3.52 16.85
CA ILE A 48 0.62 -2.37 16.53
C ILE A 48 0.99 -1.75 15.17
N HIS A 49 2.29 -1.53 14.92
CA HIS A 49 2.75 -0.95 13.66
C HIS A 49 2.41 -1.84 12.46
N VAL A 50 2.60 -3.16 12.59
CA VAL A 50 2.22 -4.15 11.57
C VAL A 50 0.70 -4.13 11.34
N ASN A 51 -0.11 -4.07 12.40
CA ASN A 51 -1.57 -4.02 12.27
C ASN A 51 -2.05 -2.75 11.56
N ILE A 52 -1.45 -1.60 11.85
CA ILE A 52 -1.75 -0.34 11.16
C ILE A 52 -1.43 -0.47 9.66
N GLN A 53 -0.26 -1.02 9.32
CA GLN A 53 0.11 -1.30 7.94
C GLN A 53 -0.90 -2.23 7.27
N GLY A 54 -1.17 -3.39 7.87
CA GLY A 54 -2.07 -4.39 7.32
C GLY A 54 -3.47 -3.83 7.05
N TRP A 55 -4.02 -3.09 8.01
CA TRP A 55 -5.34 -2.48 7.88
C TRP A 55 -5.38 -1.43 6.76
N TYR A 56 -4.38 -0.54 6.74
CA TYR A 56 -4.27 0.51 5.72
C TYR A 56 -4.14 -0.06 4.30
N LEU A 57 -3.23 -1.01 4.11
CA LEU A 57 -2.98 -1.64 2.81
C LEU A 57 -4.16 -2.50 2.35
N SER A 58 -4.86 -3.18 3.28
CA SER A 58 -6.04 -3.98 2.95
C SER A 58 -7.17 -3.11 2.41
N ILE A 59 -7.48 -2.00 3.06
CA ILE A 59 -8.53 -1.07 2.62
C ILE A 59 -8.13 -0.40 1.29
N LEU A 60 -6.90 0.09 1.21
CA LEU A 60 -6.41 0.76 0.00
C LEU A 60 -6.36 -0.20 -1.20
N GLY A 61 -5.88 -1.43 -0.99
CA GLY A 61 -5.84 -2.49 -1.98
C GLY A 61 -7.24 -2.88 -2.45
N PHE A 62 -8.18 -3.10 -1.52
CA PHE A 62 -9.57 -3.41 -1.86
C PHE A 62 -10.21 -2.30 -2.70
N PHE A 63 -10.05 -1.04 -2.27
CA PHE A 63 -10.58 0.10 -3.01
C PHE A 63 -9.96 0.23 -4.41
N THR A 64 -8.67 -0.04 -4.53
CA THR A 64 -7.96 0.11 -5.80
C THR A 64 -8.26 -1.03 -6.76
N VAL A 65 -8.35 -2.27 -6.27
CA VAL A 65 -8.58 -3.44 -7.12
C VAL A 65 -10.05 -3.58 -7.52
N PHE A 66 -10.99 -3.33 -6.60
CA PHE A 66 -12.41 -3.60 -6.85
C PHE A 66 -13.22 -2.34 -7.13
N VAL A 67 -12.97 -1.24 -6.41
CA VAL A 67 -13.81 -0.03 -6.50
C VAL A 67 -13.35 0.87 -7.66
N SER A 68 -12.05 1.08 -7.80
CA SER A 68 -11.50 2.00 -8.80
C SER A 68 -11.83 1.61 -10.25
N PRO A 69 -11.73 0.34 -10.68
CA PRO A 69 -12.09 -0.05 -12.05
C PRO A 69 -13.58 0.18 -12.34
N VAL A 70 -14.45 -0.12 -11.37
CA VAL A 70 -15.90 0.10 -11.50
C VAL A 70 -16.20 1.58 -11.69
N ILE A 71 -15.58 2.46 -10.90
CA ILE A 71 -15.77 3.91 -11.04
C ILE A 71 -15.23 4.41 -12.38
N ILE A 72 -14.09 3.91 -12.85
CA ILE A 72 -13.53 4.25 -14.16
C ILE A 72 -14.51 3.86 -15.28
N LEU A 73 -15.11 2.67 -15.23
CA LEU A 73 -16.13 2.23 -16.19
C LEU A 73 -17.35 3.16 -16.18
N ILE A 74 -17.86 3.53 -14.99
CA ILE A 74 -18.96 4.48 -14.85
C ILE A 74 -18.60 5.84 -15.46
N CYS A 75 -17.37 6.31 -15.23
CA CYS A 75 -16.86 7.57 -15.79
C CYS A 75 -16.78 7.56 -17.33
N PHE A 76 -16.58 6.38 -17.94
CA PHE A 76 -16.63 6.25 -19.39
C PHE A 76 -18.06 6.29 -19.94
N ILE A 77 -19.03 5.72 -19.22
CA ILE A 77 -20.45 5.71 -19.58
C ILE A 77 -21.08 7.10 -19.42
N VAL A 78 -20.71 7.84 -18.38
CA VAL A 78 -21.28 9.15 -18.03
C VAL A 78 -20.30 10.27 -18.43
N PRO A 79 -20.50 10.97 -19.57
CA PRO A 79 -19.50 11.91 -20.10
C PRO A 79 -19.13 13.05 -19.14
N LYS A 80 -20.09 13.48 -18.30
CA LYS A 80 -19.88 14.53 -17.29
C LYS A 80 -18.86 14.13 -16.22
N LEU A 81 -18.72 12.83 -15.91
CA LEU A 81 -17.84 12.29 -14.88
C LEU A 81 -16.46 11.87 -15.41
N ARG A 82 -16.26 11.85 -16.74
CA ARG A 82 -15.02 11.34 -17.36
C ARG A 82 -13.74 11.97 -16.80
N HIS A 83 -13.79 13.24 -16.41
CA HIS A 83 -12.65 13.94 -15.82
C HIS A 83 -12.20 13.36 -14.46
N LEU A 84 -13.05 12.63 -13.75
CA LEU A 84 -12.70 11.99 -12.47
C LEU A 84 -11.89 10.70 -12.65
N SER A 85 -12.01 10.04 -13.80
CA SER A 85 -11.33 8.76 -14.09
C SER A 85 -9.82 8.81 -13.85
N ILE A 86 -9.18 9.97 -14.09
CA ILE A 86 -7.75 10.15 -13.92
C ILE A 86 -7.30 9.96 -12.46
N TYR A 87 -8.11 10.35 -11.48
CA TYR A 87 -7.77 10.20 -10.05
C TYR A 87 -7.79 8.73 -9.60
N PHE A 88 -8.69 7.93 -10.18
CA PHE A 88 -8.75 6.50 -9.95
C PHE A 88 -7.66 5.75 -10.72
N LEU A 89 -7.29 6.25 -11.90
CA LEU A 89 -6.13 5.74 -12.63
C LEU A 89 -4.83 5.94 -11.82
N PHE A 90 -4.69 7.07 -11.12
CA PHE A 90 -3.56 7.26 -10.20
C PHE A 90 -3.51 6.22 -9.07
N GLN A 91 -4.65 5.71 -8.59
CA GLN A 91 -4.66 4.62 -7.61
C GLN A 91 -4.11 3.32 -8.24
N ILE A 92 -4.57 2.97 -9.44
CA ILE A 92 -4.08 1.77 -10.16
C ILE A 92 -2.57 1.86 -10.41
N ILE A 93 -2.10 3.01 -10.91
CA ILE A 93 -0.66 3.25 -11.12
C ILE A 93 0.10 3.19 -9.79
N GLY A 94 -0.47 3.79 -8.73
CA GLY A 94 0.09 3.76 -7.38
C GLY A 94 0.25 2.34 -6.84
N LEU A 95 -0.72 1.46 -7.06
CA LEU A 95 -0.62 0.04 -6.71
C LEU A 95 0.52 -0.65 -7.45
N VAL A 96 0.64 -0.43 -8.76
CA VAL A 96 1.72 -1.02 -9.56
C VAL A 96 3.09 -0.54 -9.05
N ILE A 97 3.23 0.76 -8.77
CA ILE A 97 4.46 1.32 -8.21
C ILE A 97 4.74 0.74 -6.81
N PHE A 98 3.71 0.63 -5.96
CA PHE A 98 3.85 0.04 -4.63
C PHE A 98 4.30 -1.41 -4.69
N LEU A 99 3.77 -2.21 -5.61
CA LEU A 99 4.22 -3.61 -5.80
C LEU A 99 5.64 -3.66 -6.40
N ALA A 100 5.94 -2.80 -7.38
CA ALA A 100 7.25 -2.76 -8.01
C ALA A 100 8.37 -2.31 -7.05
N GLN A 101 8.09 -1.39 -6.13
CA GLN A 101 9.13 -0.98 -5.18
C GLN A 101 9.52 -2.09 -4.20
N MET A 102 8.65 -3.08 -3.96
CA MET A 102 8.93 -4.17 -3.02
C MET A 102 10.16 -4.98 -3.44
N PHE A 103 10.50 -5.00 -4.74
CA PHE A 103 11.73 -5.63 -5.26
C PHE A 103 13.02 -4.98 -4.75
N PHE A 104 12.96 -3.80 -4.12
CA PHE A 104 14.11 -3.15 -3.50
C PHE A 104 14.24 -3.45 -1.99
N ALA A 105 13.24 -4.09 -1.39
CA ALA A 105 13.26 -4.45 0.02
C ALA A 105 13.93 -5.83 0.23
N PRO A 106 14.45 -6.11 1.44
CA PRO A 106 15.08 -7.38 1.74
C PRO A 106 14.13 -8.58 1.59
N ASP A 107 14.58 -9.65 0.94
CA ASP A 107 13.74 -10.82 0.61
C ASP A 107 13.06 -11.43 1.84
N ALA A 108 13.75 -11.52 2.98
CA ALA A 108 13.18 -12.06 4.21
C ALA A 108 11.99 -11.22 4.73
N TYR A 109 12.04 -9.89 4.57
CA TYR A 109 10.92 -9.01 4.91
C TYR A 109 9.77 -9.15 3.93
N VAL A 110 10.08 -9.19 2.62
CA VAL A 110 9.07 -9.32 1.58
C VAL A 110 8.35 -10.66 1.70
N ASN A 111 9.05 -11.76 1.96
CA ASN A 111 8.46 -13.07 2.19
C ASN A 111 7.52 -13.03 3.40
N TRP A 112 7.98 -12.50 4.54
CA TRP A 112 7.13 -12.32 5.71
C TRP A 112 5.91 -11.44 5.46
N PHE A 113 6.04 -10.38 4.64
CA PHE A 113 4.93 -9.50 4.31
C PHE A 113 3.81 -10.24 3.55
N TRP A 114 4.17 -11.26 2.78
CA TRP A 114 3.23 -12.08 2.02
C TRP A 114 2.76 -13.35 2.75
N ASP A 115 3.33 -13.65 3.93
CA ASP A 115 2.91 -14.75 4.81
C ASP A 115 1.57 -14.45 5.53
#